data_AF-A0A2E5JUD6-F1
#
_entry.id   AF-A0A2E5JUD6-F1
#
_cell.length_a   1.000
_cell.length_b   1.000
_cell.length_c   1.000
_cell.angle_alpha   90.00
_cell.angle_beta   90.00
_cell.angle_gamma   90.00
#
_symmetry.space_group_name_H-M   'P 1'
#
loop_
_entity.id
_entity.type
_entity.pdbx_description
1 polymer ?
#
loop_
_entity_poly.entity_id
_entity_poly.type
_entity_poly.pdbx_seq_one_letter_code
_entity_poly.pdbx_strand_id
1 'polypeptide(L)'
;MSDERHSKLVNKLEALKKGYEDCLNGLTPEQALRGSEWSVRDLLAHSTGGLYQTMTRRILTEDTPDFGNNSFDIKKWWERTLQRSIDDVTQAYETAKNLTEEQMNRTGIRNGETITPMDTLENWAEHLEEHFLQLRDEVIPREQNKNS
;
A
#
# COMPACT_ATOMS: atom_id res chain seq x y z
N MET A 1 -22.39 10.93 -15.23
CA MET A 1 -21.41 11.54 -14.29
C MET A 1 -20.74 10.49 -13.41
N SER A 2 -21.45 9.46 -12.91
CA SER A 2 -20.85 8.31 -12.20
C SER A 2 -19.83 7.55 -13.03
N ASP A 3 -20.12 7.30 -14.30
CA ASP A 3 -19.32 6.37 -15.12
C ASP A 3 -17.96 6.95 -15.55
N GLU A 4 -17.91 8.26 -15.81
CA GLU A 4 -16.65 8.94 -16.13
C GLU A 4 -15.76 9.06 -14.90
N ARG A 5 -16.36 9.30 -13.73
CA ARG A 5 -15.68 9.32 -12.42
C ARG A 5 -15.13 7.93 -12.08
N HIS A 6 -15.95 6.89 -12.24
CA HIS A 6 -15.56 5.49 -12.07
C HIS A 6 -14.41 5.07 -13.00
N SER A 7 -14.51 5.40 -14.29
CA SER A 7 -13.45 5.11 -15.26
C SER A 7 -12.12 5.78 -14.91
N LYS A 8 -12.15 7.04 -14.45
CA LYS A 8 -10.94 7.76 -14.00
C LYS A 8 -10.29 7.10 -12.79
N LEU A 9 -11.09 6.68 -11.82
CA LEU A 9 -10.60 5.98 -10.62
C LEU A 9 -9.96 4.63 -10.98
N VAL A 10 -10.59 3.82 -11.82
CA VAL A 10 -10.05 2.52 -12.25
C VAL A 10 -8.71 2.68 -12.96
N ASN A 11 -8.62 3.62 -13.91
CA ASN A 11 -7.37 3.91 -14.62
C ASN A 11 -6.25 4.38 -13.68
N LYS A 12 -6.60 5.21 -12.69
CA LYS A 12 -5.64 5.67 -11.67
C LYS A 12 -5.12 4.50 -10.83
N LEU A 13 -6.01 3.64 -10.33
CA LEU A 13 -5.63 2.47 -9.52
C LEU A 13 -4.81 1.44 -10.32
N GLU A 14 -5.12 1.26 -11.60
CA GLU A 14 -4.33 0.40 -12.50
C GLU A 14 -2.89 0.94 -12.67
N ALA A 15 -2.75 2.25 -12.90
CA ALA A 15 -1.45 2.89 -13.01
C ALA A 15 -0.63 2.79 -11.71
N LEU A 16 -1.28 2.97 -10.55
CA LEU A 16 -0.65 2.82 -9.23
C LEU A 16 -0.21 1.38 -8.99
N LYS A 17 -1.07 0.38 -9.27
CA LYS A 17 -0.71 -1.03 -9.14
C LYS A 17 0.56 -1.36 -9.92
N LYS A 18 0.59 -0.98 -11.20
CA LYS A 18 1.75 -1.20 -12.06
C LYS A 18 2.99 -0.46 -11.55
N GLY A 19 2.82 0.80 -11.10
CA GLY A 19 3.90 1.58 -10.52
C GLY A 19 4.52 0.94 -9.28
N TYR A 20 3.69 0.46 -8.35
CA TYR A 20 4.13 -0.27 -7.16
C TYR A 20 4.86 -1.56 -7.53
N GLU A 21 4.32 -2.36 -8.47
CA GLU A 21 4.96 -3.58 -8.97
C GLU A 21 6.35 -3.28 -9.57
N ASP A 22 6.44 -2.29 -10.45
CA ASP A 22 7.68 -1.91 -11.13
C ASP A 22 8.74 -1.38 -10.13
N CYS A 23 8.32 -0.53 -9.18
CA CYS A 23 9.22 0.07 -8.19
C CYS A 23 9.75 -0.94 -7.16
N LEU A 24 8.88 -1.82 -6.66
CA LEU A 24 9.25 -2.71 -5.55
C LEU A 24 10.00 -3.97 -6.04
N ASN A 25 9.70 -4.48 -7.24
CA ASN A 25 10.43 -5.62 -7.81
C ASN A 25 11.90 -5.30 -8.12
N GLY A 26 12.25 -4.02 -8.27
CA GLY A 26 13.62 -3.57 -8.53
C GLY A 26 14.51 -3.45 -7.29
N LEU A 27 13.98 -3.66 -6.08
CA LEU A 27 14.70 -3.43 -4.82
C LEU A 27 15.15 -4.73 -4.14
N THR A 28 16.37 -4.72 -3.61
CA THR A 28 16.82 -5.76 -2.68
C THR A 28 16.27 -5.51 -1.27
N PRO A 29 16.12 -6.57 -0.43
CA PRO A 29 15.71 -6.42 0.97
C PRO A 29 16.58 -5.42 1.76
N GLU A 30 17.88 -5.36 1.49
CA GLU A 30 18.81 -4.44 2.12
C GLU A 30 18.61 -2.99 1.67
N GLN A 31 18.15 -2.75 0.43
CA GLN A 31 17.73 -1.42 -0.01
C GLN A 31 16.46 -0.97 0.69
N ALA A 32 15.52 -1.89 0.94
CA ALA A 32 14.25 -1.57 1.54
C ALA A 32 14.30 -1.15 3.02
N LEU A 33 15.29 -1.66 3.76
CA LEU A 33 15.48 -1.37 5.19
C LEU A 33 16.52 -0.30 5.48
N ARG A 34 17.17 0.24 4.44
CA ARG A 34 18.07 1.38 4.57
C ARG A 34 17.25 2.65 4.80
N GLY A 35 17.67 3.44 5.80
CA GLY A 35 17.05 4.71 6.16
C GLY A 35 17.01 4.89 7.68
N SER A 36 17.51 6.02 8.18
CA SER A 36 17.53 6.36 9.61
C SER A 36 16.28 7.13 10.06
N GLU A 37 15.46 7.63 9.13
CA GLU A 37 14.34 8.53 9.40
C GLU A 37 13.03 8.05 8.75
N TRP A 38 13.05 7.68 7.47
CA TRP A 38 11.88 7.16 6.74
C TRP A 38 12.30 6.21 5.62
N SER A 39 12.44 4.93 5.91
CA SER A 39 12.87 3.91 4.93
C SER A 39 11.71 3.46 4.03
N VAL A 40 12.02 2.69 2.96
CA VAL A 40 10.99 2.04 2.13
C VAL A 40 10.05 1.20 3.00
N ARG A 41 10.60 0.51 4.01
CA ARG A 41 9.81 -0.17 5.03
C ARG A 41 8.79 0.75 5.69
N ASP A 42 9.26 1.87 6.23
CA ASP A 42 8.44 2.73 7.08
C ASP A 42 7.30 3.36 6.24
N LEU A 43 7.60 3.73 5.00
CA LEU A 43 6.62 4.20 4.03
C LEU A 43 5.57 3.13 3.70
N LEU A 44 5.97 1.88 3.40
CA LEU A 44 5.04 0.80 3.09
C LEU A 44 4.17 0.41 4.30
N ALA A 45 4.76 0.39 5.49
CA ALA A 45 4.03 0.11 6.73
C ALA A 45 3.00 1.21 7.05
N HIS A 46 3.30 2.46 6.69
CA HIS A 46 2.42 3.60 6.85
C HIS A 46 1.28 3.60 5.81
N SER A 47 1.62 3.48 4.53
CA SER A 47 0.67 3.56 3.40
C SER A 47 -0.36 2.43 3.37
N THR A 48 -0.04 1.30 4.00
CA THR A 48 -0.92 0.11 4.06
C THR A 48 -1.63 -0.04 5.41
N GLY A 49 -1.46 0.90 6.34
CA GLY A 49 -1.98 0.79 7.72
C GLY A 49 -1.49 -0.46 8.47
N GLY A 50 -0.36 -1.04 8.03
CA GLY A 50 -0.11 -2.47 8.17
C GLY A 50 0.59 -2.91 9.44
N LEU A 51 1.09 -2.00 10.28
CA LEU A 51 1.93 -2.37 11.42
C LEU A 51 1.19 -3.25 12.44
N TYR A 52 0.00 -2.83 12.90
CA TYR A 52 -0.78 -3.59 13.88
C TYR A 52 -1.40 -4.85 13.30
N GLN A 53 -1.93 -4.81 12.08
CA GLN A 53 -2.44 -6.01 11.42
C GLN A 53 -1.35 -7.07 11.20
N THR A 54 -0.10 -6.64 10.94
CA THR A 54 1.05 -7.54 10.83
C THR A 54 1.41 -8.17 12.19
N MET A 55 1.39 -7.39 13.27
CA MET A 55 1.57 -7.94 14.62
C MET A 55 0.46 -8.92 14.98
N THR A 56 -0.80 -8.58 14.70
CA THR A 56 -1.97 -9.45 14.94
C THR A 56 -1.86 -10.75 14.17
N ARG A 57 -1.55 -10.72 12.87
CA ARG A 57 -1.35 -11.95 12.09
C ARG A 57 -0.24 -12.81 12.69
N ARG A 58 0.89 -12.22 13.06
CA ARG A 58 2.03 -12.96 13.65
C ARG A 58 1.69 -13.56 15.01
N ILE A 59 0.94 -12.84 15.86
CA ILE A 59 0.37 -13.37 17.12
C ILE A 59 -0.54 -14.57 16.88
N LEU A 60 -1.31 -14.58 15.79
CA LEU A 60 -2.26 -15.63 15.50
C LEU A 60 -1.67 -16.85 14.80
N THR A 61 -0.51 -16.71 14.14
CA THR A 61 0.05 -17.78 13.28
C THR A 61 1.44 -18.26 13.68
N GLU A 62 2.13 -17.57 14.60
CA GLU A 62 3.43 -17.98 15.13
C GLU A 62 3.27 -18.42 16.59
N ASP A 63 3.92 -19.52 17.00
CA ASP A 63 3.83 -20.04 18.38
C ASP A 63 4.39 -19.07 19.43
N THR A 64 5.43 -18.31 19.08
CA THR A 64 6.02 -17.29 19.95
C THR A 64 6.64 -16.19 19.08
N PRO A 65 5.83 -15.25 18.56
CA PRO A 65 6.33 -14.22 17.68
C PRO A 65 7.29 -13.30 18.44
N ASP A 66 8.56 -13.39 18.08
CA ASP A 66 9.59 -12.51 18.60
C ASP A 66 9.48 -11.14 17.88
N PHE A 67 9.33 -10.09 18.69
CA PHE A 67 9.30 -8.70 18.24
C PHE A 67 10.60 -7.96 18.60
N GLY A 68 11.64 -8.67 19.06
CA GLY A 68 12.96 -8.12 19.36
C GLY A 68 14.12 -9.15 19.33
N ASN A 69 15.07 -8.90 18.42
CA ASN A 69 16.49 -9.31 18.46
C ASN A 69 16.95 -10.76 18.18
N ASN A 70 16.12 -11.69 17.72
CA ASN A 70 16.64 -12.87 17.01
C ASN A 70 16.51 -12.73 15.50
N SER A 71 17.53 -13.24 14.78
CA SER A 71 17.86 -12.97 13.38
C SER A 71 16.65 -12.65 12.51
N PHE A 72 16.36 -11.36 12.39
CA PHE A 72 15.34 -10.85 11.49
C PHE A 72 15.66 -11.36 10.09
N ASP A 73 14.84 -12.29 9.60
CA ASP A 73 14.93 -12.79 8.23
C ASP A 73 14.44 -11.68 7.30
N ILE A 74 15.38 -10.80 6.98
CA ILE A 74 15.22 -9.61 6.15
C ILE A 74 14.55 -9.94 4.82
N LYS A 75 14.86 -11.10 4.26
CA LYS A 75 14.35 -11.56 2.98
C LYS A 75 12.88 -11.98 3.10
N LYS A 76 12.54 -12.86 4.06
CA LYS A 76 11.14 -13.26 4.28
C LYS A 76 10.26 -12.09 4.72
N TRP A 77 10.82 -11.16 5.48
CA TRP A 77 10.13 -9.95 5.84
C TRP A 77 9.85 -9.09 4.60
N TRP A 78 10.87 -8.84 3.75
CA TRP A 78 10.71 -8.07 2.52
C TRP A 78 9.71 -8.70 1.57
N GLU A 79 9.80 -10.01 1.33
CA GLU A 79 8.86 -10.75 0.47
C GLU A 79 7.40 -10.58 0.93
N ARG A 80 7.14 -10.65 2.24
CA ARG A 80 5.80 -10.44 2.80
C ARG A 80 5.32 -9.00 2.67
N THR A 81 6.21 -8.03 2.88
CA THR A 81 5.88 -6.61 2.75
C THR A 81 5.62 -6.22 1.30
N LEU A 82 6.41 -6.74 0.35
CA LEU A 82 6.20 -6.61 -1.09
C LEU A 82 4.82 -7.16 -1.47
N GLN A 83 4.57 -8.43 -1.13
CA GLN A 83 3.31 -9.09 -1.48
C GLN A 83 2.11 -8.34 -0.93
N ARG A 84 2.14 -7.97 0.36
CA ARG A 84 1.04 -7.24 0.99
C ARG A 84 0.77 -5.88 0.33
N SER A 85 1.83 -5.13 0.01
CA SER A 85 1.68 -3.81 -0.60
C SER A 85 1.04 -3.93 -1.99
N ILE A 86 1.42 -4.96 -2.76
CA ILE A 86 0.79 -5.27 -4.06
C ILE A 86 -0.66 -5.74 -3.87
N ASP A 87 -0.92 -6.59 -2.89
CA ASP A 87 -2.27 -7.11 -2.60
C ASP A 87 -3.23 -5.99 -2.18
N ASP A 88 -2.80 -5.03 -1.36
CA ASP A 88 -3.63 -3.92 -0.90
C ASP A 88 -4.05 -3.01 -2.07
N VAL A 89 -3.12 -2.68 -2.99
CA VAL A 89 -3.43 -1.90 -4.21
C VAL A 89 -4.28 -2.73 -5.19
N THR A 90 -4.00 -4.03 -5.31
CA THR A 90 -4.79 -4.94 -6.16
C THR A 90 -6.21 -5.07 -5.64
N GLN A 91 -6.40 -5.12 -4.33
CA GLN A 91 -7.73 -5.17 -3.71
C GLN A 91 -8.51 -3.88 -3.97
N ALA A 92 -7.88 -2.71 -3.84
CA ALA A 92 -8.51 -1.44 -4.20
C ALA A 92 -8.93 -1.42 -5.68
N TYR A 93 -8.04 -1.84 -6.59
CA TYR A 93 -8.31 -1.95 -8.03
C TYR A 93 -9.47 -2.91 -8.35
N GLU A 94 -9.43 -4.15 -7.86
CA GLU A 94 -10.48 -5.14 -8.12
C GLU A 94 -11.81 -4.75 -7.48
N THR A 95 -11.79 -4.10 -6.32
CA THR A 95 -13.01 -3.56 -5.70
C THR A 95 -13.62 -2.48 -6.59
N ALA A 96 -12.81 -1.51 -7.04
CA ALA A 96 -13.28 -0.45 -7.91
C ALA A 96 -13.82 -1.01 -9.24
N LYS A 97 -13.07 -1.90 -9.89
CA LYS A 97 -13.41 -2.50 -11.19
C LYS A 97 -14.74 -3.27 -11.17
N ASN A 98 -15.03 -3.97 -10.08
CA ASN A 98 -16.18 -4.87 -9.98
C ASN A 98 -17.39 -4.22 -9.28
N LEU A 99 -17.34 -2.93 -8.97
CA LEU A 99 -18.48 -2.20 -8.41
C LEU A 99 -19.65 -2.17 -9.40
N THR A 100 -20.83 -2.58 -8.94
CA THR A 100 -22.07 -2.41 -9.70
C THR A 100 -22.65 -1.01 -9.51
N GLU A 101 -23.51 -0.57 -10.43
CA GLU A 101 -24.22 0.71 -10.32
C GLU A 101 -25.00 0.83 -9.01
N GLU A 102 -25.67 -0.25 -8.58
CA GLU A 102 -26.36 -0.27 -7.29
C GLU A 102 -25.39 -0.05 -6.12
N GLN A 103 -24.23 -0.73 -6.14
CA GLN A 103 -23.24 -0.60 -5.08
C GLN A 103 -22.61 0.79 -5.04
N MET A 104 -22.34 1.40 -6.20
CA MET A 104 -21.80 2.76 -6.30
C MET A 104 -22.73 3.81 -5.67
N ASN A 105 -24.04 3.60 -5.73
CA ASN A 105 -25.04 4.51 -5.17
C ASN A 105 -25.36 4.25 -3.69
N ARG A 106 -24.73 3.24 -3.04
CA ARG A 106 -24.88 3.03 -1.60
C ARG A 106 -24.21 4.15 -0.82
N THR A 107 -24.72 4.41 0.38
CA THR A 107 -24.24 5.49 1.25
C THR A 107 -23.97 5.00 2.66
N GLY A 108 -22.95 5.57 3.30
CA GLY A 108 -22.67 5.48 4.73
C GLY A 108 -22.45 6.87 5.33
N ILE A 109 -22.25 6.95 6.65
CA ILE A 109 -21.97 8.21 7.36
C ILE A 109 -20.57 8.16 7.97
N ARG A 110 -19.74 9.17 7.69
CA ARG A 110 -18.42 9.37 8.31
C ARG A 110 -18.33 10.80 8.84
N ASN A 111 -18.08 10.97 10.14
CA ASN A 111 -18.00 12.29 10.79
C ASN A 111 -19.23 13.19 10.54
N GLY A 112 -20.41 12.61 10.40
CA GLY A 112 -21.66 13.34 10.11
C GLY A 112 -21.90 13.65 8.62
N GLU A 113 -20.97 13.30 7.73
CA GLU A 113 -21.10 13.47 6.29
C GLU A 113 -21.51 12.16 5.60
N THR A 114 -22.38 12.27 4.60
CA THR A 114 -22.73 11.15 3.73
C THR A 114 -21.57 10.85 2.78
N ILE A 115 -21.13 9.60 2.76
CA ILE A 115 -20.08 9.11 1.88
C ILE A 115 -20.57 7.91 1.07
N THR A 116 -20.03 7.74 -0.12
CA THR A 116 -20.26 6.61 -1.03
C THR A 116 -19.02 5.71 -1.10
N PRO A 117 -19.13 4.47 -1.60
CA PRO A 117 -17.97 3.63 -1.89
C PRO A 117 -16.98 4.32 -2.84
N MET A 118 -17.47 5.08 -3.82
CA MET A 118 -16.64 5.88 -4.72
C MET A 118 -15.81 6.92 -3.97
N ASP A 119 -16.40 7.67 -3.03
CA ASP A 119 -15.67 8.65 -2.22
C ASP A 119 -14.56 7.97 -1.39
N THR A 120 -14.82 6.78 -0.85
CA THR A 120 -13.81 6.06 -0.06
C THR A 120 -12.65 5.52 -0.91
N LEU A 121 -12.94 4.99 -2.10
CA LEU A 121 -11.92 4.47 -3.01
C LEU A 121 -11.09 5.60 -3.63
N GLU A 122 -11.68 6.76 -3.90
CA GLU A 122 -10.94 7.93 -4.37
C GLU A 122 -9.97 8.46 -3.32
N ASN A 123 -10.42 8.62 -2.07
CA ASN A 123 -9.54 9.00 -0.97
C ASN A 123 -8.40 7.99 -0.79
N TRP A 124 -8.69 6.68 -0.93
CA TRP A 124 -7.67 5.65 -0.84
C TRP A 124 -6.69 5.73 -2.04
N ALA A 125 -7.18 5.96 -3.25
CA ALA A 125 -6.34 6.11 -4.44
C ALA A 125 -5.45 7.36 -4.38
N GLU A 126 -5.93 8.47 -3.82
CA GLU A 126 -5.13 9.67 -3.55
C GLU A 126 -4.02 9.38 -2.52
N HIS A 127 -4.35 8.70 -1.43
CA HIS A 127 -3.38 8.30 -0.42
C HIS A 127 -2.30 7.36 -0.98
N LEU A 128 -2.70 6.39 -1.80
CA LEU A 128 -1.77 5.48 -2.49
C LEU A 128 -0.89 6.22 -3.51
N GLU A 129 -1.44 7.21 -4.23
CA GLU A 129 -0.67 8.02 -5.18
C GLU A 129 0.38 8.89 -4.50
N GLU A 130 0.01 9.58 -3.42
CA GLU A 130 0.96 10.39 -2.64
C GLU A 130 2.18 9.55 -2.21
N HIS A 131 1.93 8.37 -1.64
CA HIS A 131 3.00 7.48 -1.19
C HIS A 131 3.74 6.79 -2.33
N PHE A 132 3.08 6.53 -3.46
CA PHE A 132 3.76 6.07 -4.67
C PHE A 132 4.76 7.10 -5.19
N LEU A 133 4.36 8.37 -5.25
CA LEU A 133 5.23 9.47 -5.68
C LEU A 133 6.43 9.61 -4.74
N GLN A 134 6.21 9.59 -3.41
CA GLN A 134 7.30 9.58 -2.43
C GLN A 134 8.22 8.37 -2.60
N LEU A 135 7.66 7.18 -2.82
CA LEU A 135 8.45 5.97 -3.04
C LEU A 135 9.34 6.10 -4.29
N ARG A 136 8.76 6.52 -5.42
CA ARG A 136 9.41 6.60 -6.73
C ARG A 136 10.42 7.74 -6.81
N ASP A 137 10.06 8.93 -6.35
CA ASP A 137 10.80 10.16 -6.63
C ASP A 137 11.76 10.54 -5.50
N GLU A 138 11.50 10.09 -4.27
CA GLU A 138 12.29 10.49 -3.10
C GLU A 138 13.01 9.31 -2.46
N VAL A 139 12.27 8.29 -2.03
CA VAL A 139 12.81 7.23 -1.18
C VAL A 139 13.72 6.29 -1.97
N ILE A 140 13.26 5.74 -3.10
CA ILE A 140 14.08 4.83 -3.92
C ILE A 140 15.36 5.53 -4.42
N PRO A 141 15.30 6.73 -5.04
CA PRO A 141 16.50 7.42 -5.49
C PRO A 141 17.47 7.72 -4.35
N ARG A 142 16.98 8.16 -3.18
CA ARG A 142 17.83 8.44 -2.01
C ARG A 142 18.54 7.19 -1.51
N GLU A 143 17.85 6.05 -1.41
CA GLU A 143 18.46 4.83 -0.89
C GLU A 143 19.36 4.11 -1.91
N GLN A 144 19.15 4.35 -3.21
CA GLN A 144 20.04 3.86 -4.27
C GLN A 144 21.32 4.72 -4.44
N ASN A 145 21.24 6.03 -4.22
CA ASN A 145 22.36 6.97 -4.45
C ASN A 145 23.39 7.03 -3.30
N LYS A 146 23.16 6.40 -2.15
CA LYS A 146 24.10 6.40 -1.00
C LYS A 146 25.42 5.63 -1.22
N ASN A 147 25.72 5.21 -2.45
CA ASN A 147 26.96 4.55 -2.85
C ASN A 147 27.83 5.39 -3.83
N SER A 148 27.57 6.69 -3.99
CA SER A 148 28.44 7.61 -4.75
C SER A 148 29.45 8.30 -3.84
#